data_AF-A0A2D8EIM1-F1
#
_entry.id   AF-A0A2D8EIM1-F1
#
_cell.length_a   1.000
_cell.length_b   1.000
_cell.length_c   1.000
_cell.angle_alpha   90.00
_cell.angle_beta   90.00
_cell.angle_gamma   90.00
#
_symmetry.space_group_name_H-M   'P 1'
#
loop_
_entity.id
_entity.type
_entity.pdbx_description
1 polymer ?
#
loop_
_entity_poly.entity_id
_entity_poly.type
_entity_poly.pdbx_seq_one_letter_code
_entity_poly.pdbx_strand_id
1 'polypeptide(L)' 'MKIFLTEVEEDGKRYAGPNILAEDWKKAEQAAKFNNLILVGEFVEIVTDGDLMHYVEKFEDKRVLH' A
#
# COMPACT_ATOMS: atom_id res chain seq x y z
N MET A 1 2.52 -12.68 -1.28
CA MET A 1 2.66 -11.78 -2.43
C MET A 1 1.79 -10.56 -2.15
N LYS A 2 2.32 -9.36 -2.32
CA LYS A 2 1.71 -8.09 -1.89
C LYS A 2 1.58 -7.15 -3.08
N ILE A 3 0.58 -6.28 -3.06
CA ILE A 3 0.44 -5.19 -4.03
C ILE A 3 1.04 -3.94 -3.41
N PHE A 4 1.94 -3.29 -4.14
CA PHE A 4 2.52 -2.01 -3.76
C PHE A 4 2.00 -0.92 -4.68
N LEU A 5 1.58 0.17 -4.07
CA LEU A 5 1.03 1.34 -4.74
C LEU A 5 2.18 2.17 -5.30
N THR A 6 2.02 2.66 -6.52
CA THR A 6 3.00 3.51 -7.18
C THR A 6 2.37 4.76 -7.79
N GLU A 7 3.21 5.71 -8.16
CA GLU A 7 2.87 6.85 -9.01
C GLU A 7 3.85 6.94 -10.18
N VAL A 8 3.40 7.53 -11.28
CA VAL A 8 4.26 7.99 -12.38
C VAL A 8 4.16 9.52 -12.47
N GLU A 9 5.29 10.18 -12.75
CA GLU A 9 5.35 11.62 -12.97
C GLU A 9 5.53 11.92 -14.46
N GLU A 10 4.56 12.62 -15.05
CA GLU A 10 4.58 13.06 -16.45
C GLU A 10 4.14 14.53 -16.51
N ASP A 11 4.92 15.38 -17.18
CA ASP A 11 4.67 16.82 -17.33
C ASP A 11 4.41 17.55 -16.00
N GLY A 12 5.12 17.15 -14.93
CA GLY A 12 4.98 17.71 -13.58
C GLY A 12 3.67 17.33 -12.86
N LYS A 13 2.90 16.41 -13.43
CA LYS A 13 1.70 15.83 -12.82
C LYS A 13 1.97 14.40 -12.42
N ARG A 14 1.35 13.99 -11.31
CA ARG A 14 1.45 12.63 -10.78
C ARG A 14 0.18 11.85 -11.06
N TYR A 15 0.35 10.63 -11.53
CA TYR A 15 -0.71 9.71 -11.86
C TYR A 15 -0.53 8.42 -11.06
N ALA A 16 -1.62 7.87 -10.53
CA ALA A 16 -1.56 6.64 -9.77
C ALA A 16 -1.32 5.42 -10.67
N GLY A 17 -0.47 4.51 -10.18
CA GLY A 17 -0.11 3.27 -10.85
C GLY A 17 0.87 3.44 -12.01
N PRO A 18 1.22 2.34 -12.70
CA PRO A 18 0.80 0.95 -12.45
C PRO A 18 1.38 0.33 -11.16
N ASN A 19 0.53 -0.35 -10.38
CA ASN A 19 0.94 -0.98 -9.12
C ASN A 19 1.85 -2.20 -9.31
N ILE A 20 2.68 -2.50 -8.31
CA ILE A 20 3.67 -3.58 -8.36
C ILE A 20 3.23 -4.77 -7.51
N LEU A 21 3.26 -5.97 -8.08
CA LEU A 21 3.09 -7.21 -7.34
C LEU A 21 4.47 -7.76 -6.96
N ALA A 22 4.79 -7.83 -5.67
CA ALA A 22 6.10 -8.31 -5.20
C ALA A 22 6.00 -9.08 -3.88
N GLU A 23 7.07 -9.80 -3.52
CA GLU A 23 7.14 -10.52 -2.23
C GLU A 23 7.34 -9.58 -1.04
N ASP A 24 8.17 -8.56 -1.23
CA ASP A 24 8.55 -7.60 -0.20
C ASP A 24 8.81 -6.21 -0.79
N TRP A 25 8.97 -5.23 0.12
CA TRP A 25 9.20 -3.83 -0.24
C TRP A 25 10.49 -3.64 -1.05
N LYS A 26 11.54 -4.42 -0.78
CA LYS A 26 12.83 -4.28 -1.45
C LYS A 26 12.72 -4.67 -2.92
N LYS A 27 12.05 -5.78 -3.23
CA LYS A 27 11.75 -6.19 -4.61
C LYS A 27 10.82 -5.18 -5.30
N ALA A 28 9.84 -4.64 -4.58
CA ALA A 28 8.96 -3.60 -5.11
C ALA A 28 9.73 -2.32 -5.47
N GLU A 29 10.64 -1.88 -4.61
CA GLU A 29 11.47 -0.69 -4.84
C GLU A 29 12.42 -0.88 -6.04
N GLN A 30 13.02 -2.07 -6.18
CA GLN A 30 13.84 -2.41 -7.35
C GLN A 30 13.03 -2.38 -8.65
N ALA A 31 11.84 -2.96 -8.64
CA ALA A 31 10.94 -2.93 -9.80
C ALA A 31 10.46 -1.50 -10.11
N ALA A 32 10.15 -0.68 -9.10
CA ALA A 32 9.74 0.70 -9.29
C ALA A 32 10.84 1.53 -9.95
N LYS A 33 12.07 1.44 -9.44
CA LYS A 33 13.25 2.12 -10.01
C LYS A 33 13.51 1.71 -11.46
N PHE A 34 13.38 0.41 -11.77
CA PHE A 34 13.60 -0.08 -13.13
C PHE A 34 12.57 0.43 -14.14
N ASN A 35 11.34 0.72 -13.68
CA ASN A 35 10.23 1.15 -14.53
C ASN A 35 9.92 2.66 -14.42
N ASN A 36 10.81 3.47 -13.84
CA ASN A 36 10.58 4.90 -13.57
C ASN A 36 9.27 5.19 -12.80
N LEU A 37 8.94 4.33 -11.84
CA LEU A 37 7.80 4.49 -10.95
C LEU A 37 8.27 4.97 -9.57
N ILE A 38 7.41 5.73 -8.90
CA ILE A 38 7.58 6.18 -7.53
C ILE A 38 6.80 5.20 -6.65
N LEU A 39 7.45 4.50 -5.74
CA LEU A 39 6.80 3.62 -4.78
C LEU A 39 6.20 4.47 -3.65
N VAL A 40 4.88 4.41 -3.44
CA VAL A 40 4.18 5.28 -2.47
C VAL A 40 3.58 4.54 -1.29
N GLY A 41 3.38 3.22 -1.38
CA GLY A 41 2.83 2.46 -0.27
C GLY A 41 2.63 0.97 -0.56
N GLU A 42 2.12 0.26 0.45
CA GLU A 42 1.58 -1.09 0.30
C GLU A 42 0.06 -1.00 0.27
N PHE A 43 -0.59 -1.73 -0.63
CA PHE A 43 -2.04 -1.83 -0.65
C PHE A 43 -2.50 -2.60 0.60
N VAL A 44 -3.29 -1.93 1.42
CA VAL A 44 -3.99 -2.53 2.56
C VAL A 44 -5.48 -2.50 2.23
N GLU A 45 -6.10 -3.68 2.22
CA GLU A 45 -7.54 -3.79 1.97
C GLU A 45 -8.33 -3.27 3.18
N ILE A 46 -9.37 -2.49 2.90
CA ILE A 46 -10.45 -2.26 3.85
C ILE A 46 -11.65 -2.99 3.25
N VAL A 47 -12.34 -3.81 4.05
CA VAL A 47 -13.51 -4.57 3.62
C VAL A 47 -14.76 -3.88 4.16
N THR A 48 -15.66 -3.46 3.28
CA THR A 48 -17.02 -3.03 3.66
C THR A 48 -17.90 -4.26 3.74
N ASP A 49 -18.41 -4.58 4.92
CA ASP A 49 -19.65 -5.34 5.04
C ASP A 49 -20.72 -4.37 5.59
N GLY A 50 -21.81 -4.18 4.84
CA GLY A 50 -22.80 -3.13 5.09
C GLY A 50 -22.47 -1.74 4.54
N ASP A 51 -23.25 -0.72 4.93
CA ASP A 51 -23.28 0.59 4.26
C ASP A 51 -22.04 1.48 4.42
N LEU A 52 -21.08 1.21 5.34
CA LEU A 52 -19.87 2.02 5.48
C LEU A 52 -18.67 1.24 6.06
N MET A 53 -17.48 1.43 5.46
CA MET A 53 -16.18 0.89 5.89
C MET A 53 -15.82 1.31 7.34
N HIS A 54 -15.31 0.38 8.16
CA HIS A 54 -14.62 0.71 9.41
C HIS A 54 -13.11 0.38 9.32
N TYR A 55 -12.26 1.39 9.52
CA TYR A 55 -10.81 1.22 9.65
C TYR A 55 -10.51 0.67 11.05
N VAL A 56 -10.03 -0.58 11.14
CA VAL A 56 -9.61 -1.16 12.43
C VAL A 56 -8.09 -1.18 12.48
N GLU A 57 -7.49 -0.18 13.12
CA GLU A 57 -6.13 -0.36 13.62
C GLU A 57 -6.18 -1.44 14.71
N LYS A 58 -5.43 -2.54 14.51
CA LYS A 58 -5.22 -3.54 15.57
C LYS A 58 -4.50 -2.86 16.73
N PHE A 59 -5.26 -2.37 17.71
CA PHE A 59 -4.69 -2.05 19.02
C PHE A 59 -4.22 -3.36 19.65
N GLU A 60 -2.92 -3.44 19.94
CA GLU A 60 -2.35 -4.51 20.75
C GLU A 60 -3.08 -4.54 22.11
N ASP A 61 -3.72 -5.67 22.36
CA ASP A 61 -4.49 -5.98 23.57
C ASP A 61 -3.55 -6.07 24.78
N LYS A 62 -3.15 -4.93 25.35
CA LYS A 62 -2.58 -4.89 26.70
C LYS A 62 -3.71 -4.91 27.72
N ARG A 63 -4.30 -6.09 27.93
CA ARG A 63 -5.07 -6.38 29.15
C ARG A 63 -4.15 -6.24 30.35
N VAL A 64 -4.24 -5.13 31.07
CA VAL A 64 -3.80 -5.06 32.47
C VAL A 64 -4.98 -5.57 33.31
N LEU A 65 -4.90 -6.83 33.71
CA LEU A 65 -5.66 -7.34 34.86
C LEU A 65 -4.80 -7.11 36.10
N HIS A 66 -5.14 -6.11 36.91
CA HIS A 66 -4.90 -6.14 38.35
C HIS A 66 -5.82 -5.16 39.08
#